data_AF-A0AAJ0M0X1-F1
#
_entry.id   AF-A0AAJ0M0X1-F1
#
_cell.length_a   1.000
_cell.length_b   1.000
_cell.length_c   1.000
_cell.angle_alpha   90.00
_cell.angle_beta   90.00
_cell.angle_gamma   90.00
#
_symmetry.space_group_name_H-M   'P 1'
#
loop_
_entity.id
_entity.type
_entity.pdbx_description
1 polymer ?
#
loop_
_entity_poly.entity_id
_entity_poly.type
_entity_poly.pdbx_seq_one_letter_code
_entity_poly.pdbx_strand_id
1 'polypeptide(L)'
;MPRGYYLGQGLIPLGYSSSDDDEGPCELPDGRVVCGPHGLVVCGRCCVDYSFMDDVPSNQGNGDDEEEEENDEDRGGNGAEPDFIHDLLGPPLRKGTGRSWPSKFIPSSTTDTPAELFSGRRKHIRVTRYTHRDDASTVLIRTDGACLDNGQANPKAGWAFWHGVSDDGTQLIASARLEAKGPFGAAAAQTSNRAELRAVIAALRFRHWPGEGFGTFVVATDSEYVVEGATKWVKTWMENDWKTSAGADVKNKDLWQALLGEIERVSDDGLAVQFWRIPREWNTAADAAAKSAAAQEAAPSQWMEMIGMNI
;
A
#
# COMPACT_ATOMS: atom_id res chain seq x y z
N MET A 1 -14.52 24.57 5.43
CA MET A 1 -14.05 23.52 4.50
C MET A 1 -13.23 22.52 5.31
N PRO A 2 -13.67 21.29 5.60
CA PRO A 2 -12.86 20.38 6.38
C PRO A 2 -12.22 19.32 5.46
N ARG A 3 -10.88 19.31 5.40
CA ARG A 3 -10.09 18.10 5.13
C ARG A 3 -9.46 17.70 6.46
N GLY A 4 -10.14 16.82 7.18
CA GLY A 4 -9.63 16.20 8.40
C GLY A 4 -8.76 15.01 8.02
N TYR A 5 -7.51 15.02 8.47
CA TYR A 5 -6.64 13.85 8.49
C TYR A 5 -6.97 13.05 9.76
N TYR A 6 -7.30 11.77 9.61
CA TYR A 6 -7.45 10.89 10.76
C TYR A 6 -6.07 10.39 11.19
N LEU A 7 -5.52 11.01 12.23
CA LEU A 7 -4.41 10.47 13.00
C LEU A 7 -4.92 9.28 13.83
N GLY A 8 -4.68 8.07 13.33
CA GLY A 8 -4.89 6.85 14.09
C GLY A 8 -3.85 6.70 15.19
N GLN A 9 -4.21 7.14 16.40
CA GLN A 9 -3.69 6.77 17.72
C GLN A 9 -2.16 6.87 17.95
N GLY A 10 -1.75 7.91 18.70
CA GLY A 10 -0.47 7.97 19.42
C GLY A 10 0.14 9.37 19.47
N LEU A 11 -0.23 10.17 20.46
CA LEU A 11 0.36 11.48 20.74
C LEU A 11 1.67 11.33 21.53
N ILE A 12 2.78 11.90 21.03
CA ILE A 12 3.84 12.53 21.84
C ILE A 12 4.23 13.85 21.15
N PRO A 13 4.42 14.98 21.87
CA PRO A 13 4.69 16.29 21.26
C PRO A 13 6.02 16.31 20.50
N LEU A 14 6.06 17.02 19.38
CA LEU A 14 7.31 17.36 18.70
C LEU A 14 8.14 18.29 19.60
N GLY A 15 9.07 17.71 20.34
CA GLY A 15 10.25 18.43 20.82
C GLY A 15 11.20 18.65 19.65
N TYR A 16 11.73 19.87 19.52
CA TYR A 16 12.79 20.21 18.57
C TYR A 16 14.09 19.47 18.93
N SER A 17 14.23 18.21 18.51
CA SER A 17 15.51 17.52 18.24
C SER A 17 15.26 16.02 18.04
N SER A 18 15.22 15.56 16.80
CA SER A 18 15.45 14.15 16.46
C SER A 18 16.13 14.14 15.11
N SER A 19 17.45 14.06 15.12
CA SER A 19 18.24 13.65 13.97
C SER A 19 17.92 12.18 13.70
N ASP A 20 16.96 11.92 12.81
CA ASP A 20 16.62 10.58 12.31
C ASP A 20 17.71 10.12 11.29
N ASP A 21 18.99 10.21 11.67
CA ASP A 21 20.18 10.14 10.78
C ASP A 21 20.86 8.76 10.72
N ASP A 22 20.25 7.68 11.24
CA ASP A 22 21.00 6.42 11.43
C ASP A 22 21.14 5.53 10.18
N GLU A 23 20.53 5.86 9.03
CA GLU A 23 20.84 5.23 7.75
C GLU A 23 20.84 6.31 6.64
N GLY A 24 21.93 6.41 5.87
CA GLY A 24 22.07 7.37 4.77
C GLY A 24 21.18 7.07 3.55
N PRO A 25 21.34 7.76 2.41
CA PRO A 25 20.66 7.40 1.17
C PRO A 25 20.89 5.93 0.77
N CYS A 26 19.89 5.31 0.17
CA CYS A 26 19.92 3.93 -0.33
C CYS A 26 19.71 3.91 -1.84
N GLU A 27 20.55 3.18 -2.57
CA GLU A 27 20.44 3.01 -4.02
C GLU A 27 19.61 1.76 -4.36
N LEU A 28 18.59 1.92 -5.20
CA LEU A 28 17.72 0.87 -5.68
C LEU A 28 18.39 0.07 -6.82
N PRO A 29 17.94 -1.16 -7.13
CA PRO A 29 18.52 -1.97 -8.22
C PRO A 29 18.43 -1.34 -9.62
N ASP A 30 17.57 -0.34 -9.80
CA ASP A 30 17.43 0.44 -11.03
C ASP A 30 18.29 1.72 -11.06
N GLY A 31 19.13 1.92 -10.05
CA GLY A 31 20.06 3.05 -9.92
C GLY A 31 19.47 4.29 -9.23
N ARG A 32 18.17 4.29 -8.90
CA ARG A 32 17.54 5.43 -8.21
C ARG A 32 17.97 5.52 -6.75
N VAL A 33 18.18 6.73 -6.25
CA VAL A 33 18.50 6.96 -4.83
C VAL A 33 17.26 7.38 -4.06
N VAL A 34 17.06 6.76 -2.90
CA VAL A 34 15.96 7.09 -1.97
C VAL A 34 16.49 7.38 -0.58
N CYS A 35 15.70 8.08 0.22
CA CYS A 35 15.93 8.20 1.66
C CYS A 35 16.04 6.81 2.29
N GLY A 36 17.17 6.43 2.89
CA GLY A 36 17.34 5.09 3.49
C GLY A 36 16.24 4.75 4.51
N PRO A 37 15.97 5.62 5.50
CA PRO A 37 14.94 5.34 6.51
C PRO A 37 13.52 5.32 5.94
N HIS A 38 13.22 6.15 4.93
CA HIS A 38 11.84 6.37 4.48
C HIS A 38 11.49 5.70 3.13
N GLY A 39 12.49 5.27 2.36
CA GLY A 39 12.33 4.65 1.05
C GLY A 39 11.68 5.57 0.00
N LEU A 40 11.74 6.89 0.21
CA LEU A 40 11.13 7.91 -0.66
C LEU A 40 12.22 8.68 -1.40
N VAL A 41 12.00 8.93 -2.69
CA VAL A 41 12.84 9.82 -3.51
C VAL A 41 12.74 11.25 -2.98
N VAL A 42 11.53 11.76 -2.76
CA VAL A 42 11.32 13.03 -2.05
C VAL A 42 10.89 12.73 -0.62
N CYS A 43 11.79 12.90 0.33
CA CYS A 43 11.50 12.67 1.74
C CYS A 43 11.15 13.98 2.44
N GLY A 44 9.85 14.27 2.54
CA GLY A 44 9.34 15.42 3.31
C GLY A 44 9.61 15.35 4.83
N ARG A 45 10.15 14.24 5.33
CA ARG A 45 10.53 14.08 6.74
C ARG A 45 12.00 14.38 7.01
N CYS A 46 12.89 13.93 6.13
CA CYS A 46 14.29 14.34 6.15
C CYS A 46 14.49 15.70 5.46
N CYS A 47 13.45 16.24 4.82
CA CYS A 47 13.51 17.43 3.96
C CYS A 47 14.57 17.31 2.86
N VAL A 48 14.77 16.10 2.34
CA VAL A 48 15.73 15.81 1.26
C VAL A 48 14.97 15.25 0.07
N ASP A 49 15.17 15.87 -1.08
CA ASP A 49 14.81 15.35 -2.39
C ASP A 49 16.04 14.63 -2.95
N TYR A 50 15.93 13.36 -3.33
CA TYR A 50 17.00 12.55 -3.93
C TYR A 50 16.87 12.45 -5.46
N SER A 51 15.84 13.07 -6.07
CA SER A 51 15.65 13.08 -7.52
C SER A 51 16.78 13.81 -8.27
N PHE A 52 17.51 14.71 -7.60
CA PHE A 52 18.65 15.40 -8.20
C PHE A 52 19.80 14.45 -8.59
N MET A 53 19.86 13.24 -8.01
CA MET A 53 20.90 12.27 -8.35
C MET A 53 20.64 11.54 -9.67
N ASP A 54 19.43 11.62 -10.22
CA ASP A 54 19.10 11.07 -11.53
C ASP A 54 19.74 11.88 -12.69
N ASP A 55 20.16 13.12 -12.41
CA ASP A 55 20.71 14.08 -13.38
C ASP A 55 22.24 14.21 -13.34
N VAL A 56 22.97 13.29 -12.70
CA VAL A 56 24.45 13.29 -12.74
C VAL A 56 24.92 12.32 -13.83
N PRO A 57 25.34 12.79 -15.03
CA PRO A 57 26.04 11.93 -15.96
C PRO A 57 27.29 11.40 -15.26
N SER A 58 27.49 10.09 -15.33
CA SER A 58 28.74 9.45 -14.92
C SER A 58 29.89 9.95 -15.80
N ASN A 59 30.42 11.13 -15.50
CA ASN A 59 31.55 11.67 -16.24
C ASN A 59 32.85 11.14 -15.65
N GLN A 60 33.49 10.28 -16.43
CA GLN A 60 34.86 9.85 -16.27
C GLN A 60 35.79 11.06 -16.52
N GLY A 61 36.68 11.33 -15.57
CA GLY A 61 38.02 11.85 -15.87
C GLY A 61 38.25 13.37 -15.83
N ASN A 62 39.33 13.69 -15.10
CA ASN A 62 40.20 14.87 -15.12
C ASN A 62 39.74 16.13 -14.38
N GLY A 63 40.59 16.54 -13.43
CA GLY A 63 40.49 17.79 -12.73
C GLY A 63 40.80 19.00 -13.61
N ASP A 64 40.34 20.15 -13.17
CA ASP A 64 41.17 21.20 -12.59
C ASP A 64 40.25 22.18 -11.85
N ASP A 65 40.77 22.77 -10.79
CA ASP A 65 40.13 23.81 -9.99
C ASP A 65 39.87 25.06 -10.84
N GLU A 66 38.67 25.65 -10.78
CA GLU A 66 38.48 27.09 -10.99
C GLU A 66 37.10 27.53 -10.45
N GLU A 67 37.14 28.44 -9.48
CA GLU A 67 36.02 29.18 -8.94
C GLU A 67 35.54 30.19 -10.00
N GLU A 68 34.27 30.17 -10.39
CA GLU A 68 33.67 31.28 -11.14
C GLU A 68 32.31 31.71 -10.59
N GLU A 69 32.21 33.04 -10.52
CA GLU A 69 31.23 33.86 -9.85
C GLU A 69 29.84 33.85 -10.53
N GLU A 70 28.83 34.10 -9.69
CA GLU A 70 27.42 34.27 -10.03
C GLU A 70 27.20 35.24 -11.20
N ASN A 71 26.45 34.78 -12.22
CA ASN A 71 25.70 35.67 -13.11
C ASN A 71 24.29 35.10 -13.30
N ASP A 72 23.35 35.70 -12.56
CA ASP A 72 21.91 35.57 -12.74
C ASP A 72 21.51 36.16 -14.10
N GLU A 73 21.24 35.30 -15.09
CA GLU A 73 20.46 35.65 -16.27
C GLU A 73 19.23 34.75 -16.39
N ASP A 74 18.10 35.37 -16.03
CA ASP A 74 16.71 35.01 -16.21
C ASP A 74 16.45 34.23 -17.53
N ARG A 75 16.32 32.90 -17.41
CA ARG A 75 15.64 32.07 -18.41
C ARG A 75 14.37 31.52 -17.79
N GLY A 76 13.24 32.15 -18.16
CA GLY A 76 11.90 31.64 -17.98
C GLY A 76 11.74 30.24 -18.58
N GLY A 77 12.04 29.23 -17.77
CA GLY A 77 11.63 27.85 -17.96
C GLY A 77 10.28 27.66 -17.27
N ASN A 78 9.29 27.21 -18.02
CA ASN A 78 8.00 26.78 -17.51
C ASN A 78 8.19 25.44 -16.75
N GLY A 79 8.91 25.49 -15.63
CA GLY A 79 9.07 24.37 -14.71
C GLY A 79 7.74 24.18 -14.00
N ALA A 80 7.02 23.11 -14.34
CA ALA A 80 5.90 22.67 -13.53
C ALA A 80 6.43 22.54 -12.09
N GLU A 81 5.81 23.26 -11.14
CA GLU A 81 6.14 23.05 -9.74
C GLU A 81 6.05 21.55 -9.45
N PRO A 82 7.06 20.94 -8.81
CA PRO A 82 6.99 19.55 -8.42
C PRO A 82 5.73 19.40 -7.56
N ASP A 83 4.80 18.59 -8.05
CA ASP A 83 3.49 18.40 -7.42
C ASP A 83 3.75 17.61 -6.12
N PHE A 84 4.15 18.33 -5.07
CA PHE A 84 4.69 17.82 -3.80
C PHE A 84 3.76 16.78 -3.13
N ILE A 85 2.48 16.79 -3.50
CA ILE A 85 1.46 15.85 -3.05
C ILE A 85 1.55 14.52 -3.82
N HIS A 86 1.87 14.55 -5.12
CA HIS A 86 2.00 13.34 -5.96
C HIS A 86 3.18 12.46 -5.51
N ASP A 87 4.31 13.08 -5.16
CA ASP A 87 5.51 12.35 -4.75
C ASP A 87 5.38 11.75 -3.34
N LEU A 88 4.58 12.38 -2.47
CA LEU A 88 4.25 11.86 -1.15
C LEU A 88 3.15 10.77 -1.17
N LEU A 89 2.19 10.86 -2.09
CA LEU A 89 1.01 9.97 -2.13
C LEU A 89 1.15 8.77 -3.09
N GLY A 90 2.29 8.69 -3.79
CA GLY A 90 2.48 7.77 -4.91
C GLY A 90 1.60 8.13 -6.12
N PRO A 91 1.79 7.44 -7.25
CA PRO A 91 1.03 7.75 -8.46
C PRO A 91 -0.47 7.57 -8.23
N PRO A 92 -1.32 8.35 -8.94
CA PRO A 92 -2.76 8.25 -8.84
C PRO A 92 -3.24 6.85 -9.22
N LEU A 93 -4.36 6.45 -8.65
CA LEU A 93 -4.98 5.16 -8.96
C LEU A 93 -5.25 5.03 -10.46
N ARG A 94 -4.76 3.93 -11.02
CA ARG A 94 -4.94 3.58 -12.43
C ARG A 94 -5.78 2.31 -12.57
N LYS A 95 -6.45 2.17 -13.71
CA LYS A 95 -7.09 0.92 -14.09
C LYS A 95 -6.03 -0.02 -14.62
N GLY A 96 -5.92 -1.21 -14.04
CA GLY A 96 -4.99 -2.23 -14.50
C GLY A 96 -5.29 -2.70 -15.92
N THR A 97 -4.22 -3.05 -16.62
CA THR A 97 -4.19 -3.48 -18.02
C THR A 97 -4.09 -5.00 -18.17
N GLY A 98 -3.83 -5.73 -17.08
CA GLY A 98 -3.63 -7.17 -17.08
C GLY A 98 -2.21 -7.58 -17.48
N ARG A 99 -1.22 -6.68 -17.35
CA ARG A 99 0.19 -6.96 -17.68
C ARG A 99 0.89 -7.81 -16.61
N SER A 100 0.51 -7.64 -15.35
CA SER A 100 0.99 -8.42 -14.22
C SER A 100 -0.17 -9.08 -13.49
N TRP A 101 0.05 -10.30 -13.00
CA TRP A 101 -0.97 -11.08 -12.32
C TRP A 101 -0.45 -11.58 -10.98
N PRO A 102 -1.27 -11.53 -9.92
CA PRO A 102 -0.89 -12.10 -8.65
C PRO A 102 -1.01 -13.63 -8.71
N SER A 103 -0.30 -14.32 -7.83
CA SER A 103 -0.39 -15.78 -7.70
C SER A 103 -1.05 -16.19 -6.38
N LYS A 104 -1.28 -17.49 -6.18
CA LYS A 104 -1.66 -18.02 -4.88
C LYS A 104 -0.41 -18.35 -4.09
N PHE A 105 -0.39 -17.98 -2.81
CA PHE A 105 0.55 -18.53 -1.86
C PHE A 105 0.09 -19.96 -1.53
N ILE A 106 0.99 -20.93 -1.67
CA ILE A 106 0.72 -22.34 -1.40
C ILE A 106 1.63 -22.76 -0.25
N PRO A 107 1.11 -22.95 0.98
CA PRO A 107 1.91 -23.44 2.09
C PRO A 107 2.39 -24.88 1.81
N SER A 108 3.47 -25.29 2.49
CA SER A 108 4.04 -26.63 2.31
C SER A 108 3.09 -27.72 2.83
N SER A 109 2.33 -27.41 3.88
CA SER A 109 1.24 -28.23 4.41
C SER A 109 -0.07 -27.44 4.44
N THR A 110 -1.20 -28.13 4.28
CA THR A 110 -2.54 -27.55 4.43
C THR A 110 -2.85 -27.17 5.89
N THR A 111 -2.07 -27.65 6.85
CA THR A 111 -2.19 -27.32 8.27
C THR A 111 -1.31 -26.15 8.70
N ASP A 112 -0.41 -25.68 7.83
CA ASP A 112 0.51 -24.60 8.18
C ASP A 112 -0.25 -23.32 8.50
N THR A 113 0.08 -22.72 9.63
CA THR A 113 -0.52 -21.45 10.06
C THR A 113 0.34 -20.24 9.67
N PRO A 114 -0.27 -19.06 9.51
CA PRO A 114 0.49 -17.83 9.31
C PRO A 114 1.48 -17.55 10.44
N ALA A 115 1.14 -17.90 11.69
CA ALA A 115 2.02 -17.70 12.82
C ALA A 115 3.30 -18.56 12.74
N GLU A 116 3.19 -19.77 12.21
CA GLU A 116 4.33 -20.70 12.05
C GLU A 116 5.20 -20.33 10.84
N LEU A 117 4.58 -20.14 9.66
CA LEU A 117 5.32 -19.83 8.43
C LEU A 117 5.89 -18.41 8.44
N PHE A 118 5.21 -17.46 9.08
CA PHE A 118 5.66 -16.07 9.21
C PHE A 118 6.12 -15.75 10.63
N SER A 119 6.91 -16.67 11.19
CA SER A 119 7.59 -16.52 12.48
C SER A 119 8.87 -15.67 12.39
N GLY A 120 9.36 -15.40 11.17
CA GLY A 120 10.45 -14.45 10.93
C GLY A 120 10.07 -13.03 11.34
N ARG A 121 11.07 -12.24 11.73
CA ARG A 121 10.89 -10.86 12.17
C ARG A 121 11.92 -9.98 11.48
N ARG A 122 11.45 -8.96 10.78
CA ARG A 122 12.29 -7.91 10.22
C ARG A 122 11.91 -6.58 10.84
N LYS A 123 12.84 -5.95 11.55
CA LYS A 123 12.67 -4.60 12.06
C LYS A 123 12.97 -3.60 10.94
N HIS A 124 12.09 -2.62 10.78
CA HIS A 124 12.28 -1.47 9.92
C HIS A 124 11.80 -0.24 10.71
N ILE A 125 12.76 0.57 11.15
CA ILE A 125 12.58 1.68 12.11
C ILE A 125 11.88 1.18 13.38
N ARG A 126 10.65 1.62 13.66
CA ARG A 126 9.86 1.27 14.86
C ARG A 126 8.81 0.19 14.62
N VAL A 127 8.86 -0.44 13.44
CA VAL A 127 7.90 -1.47 13.04
C VAL A 127 8.63 -2.79 12.85
N THR A 128 8.12 -3.83 13.51
CA THR A 128 8.51 -5.21 13.25
C THR A 128 7.51 -5.86 12.31
N ARG A 129 8.00 -6.24 11.12
CA ARG A 129 7.26 -6.96 10.09
C ARG A 129 7.38 -8.46 10.30
N TYR A 130 6.33 -9.18 9.94
CA TYR A 130 6.31 -10.64 10.02
C TYR A 130 6.69 -11.17 8.65
N THR A 131 7.83 -11.82 8.59
CA THR A 131 8.41 -12.34 7.35
C THR A 131 8.34 -13.85 7.34
N HIS A 132 8.37 -14.43 6.15
CA HIS A 132 8.48 -15.88 6.02
C HIS A 132 9.74 -16.37 6.75
N ARG A 133 9.65 -17.49 7.47
CA ARG A 133 10.73 -18.00 8.33
C ARG A 133 11.98 -18.37 7.54
N ASP A 134 11.78 -18.80 6.29
CA ASP A 134 12.84 -19.25 5.38
C ASP A 134 13.18 -18.17 4.32
N ASP A 135 12.48 -17.03 4.31
CA ASP A 135 12.70 -15.93 3.37
C ASP A 135 12.30 -14.58 3.98
N ALA A 136 13.31 -13.82 4.44
CA ALA A 136 13.11 -12.51 5.05
C ALA A 136 12.62 -11.42 4.07
N SER A 137 12.66 -11.68 2.75
CA SER A 137 12.15 -10.77 1.71
C SER A 137 10.65 -10.95 1.43
N THR A 138 10.02 -11.96 2.05
CA THR A 138 8.59 -12.24 1.91
C THR A 138 7.83 -11.77 3.16
N VAL A 139 6.95 -10.78 3.02
CA VAL A 139 6.14 -10.21 4.12
C VAL A 139 4.71 -10.71 4.12
N LEU A 140 4.13 -10.91 5.31
CA LEU A 140 2.70 -11.21 5.50
C LEU A 140 1.92 -9.97 5.89
N ILE A 141 0.85 -9.68 5.16
CA ILE A 141 -0.16 -8.69 5.52
C ILE A 141 -1.51 -9.35 5.60
N ARG A 142 -2.22 -9.12 6.71
CA ARG A 142 -3.55 -9.69 6.94
C ARG A 142 -4.61 -8.63 6.65
N THR A 143 -5.60 -8.95 5.83
CA THR A 143 -6.63 -8.00 5.40
C THR A 143 -8.03 -8.52 5.69
N ASP A 144 -8.96 -7.63 6.00
CA ASP A 144 -10.37 -7.97 6.21
C ASP A 144 -11.32 -6.82 5.81
N GLY A 145 -12.52 -7.18 5.39
CA GLY A 145 -13.61 -6.26 5.09
C GLY A 145 -14.93 -6.68 5.72
N ALA A 146 -15.49 -5.81 6.56
CA ALA A 146 -16.76 -6.04 7.23
C ALA A 146 -17.86 -5.13 6.69
N CYS A 147 -19.11 -5.61 6.74
CA CYS A 147 -20.28 -4.77 6.51
C CYS A 147 -21.39 -5.10 7.52
N LEU A 148 -21.73 -4.13 8.37
CA LEU A 148 -22.93 -4.15 9.18
C LEU A 148 -24.14 -3.96 8.26
N ASP A 149 -25.25 -4.65 8.55
CA ASP A 149 -26.48 -4.59 7.74
C ASP A 149 -26.25 -4.86 6.24
N ASN A 150 -25.33 -5.77 5.93
CA ASN A 150 -24.97 -6.12 4.55
C ASN A 150 -26.20 -6.62 3.76
N GLY A 151 -26.51 -5.95 2.65
CA GLY A 151 -27.69 -6.25 1.83
C GLY A 151 -29.03 -5.79 2.43
N GLN A 152 -29.02 -5.07 3.54
CA GLN A 152 -30.20 -4.53 4.21
C GLN A 152 -30.34 -3.00 3.98
N ALA A 153 -31.25 -2.36 4.72
CA ALA A 153 -31.67 -0.97 4.46
C ALA A 153 -30.58 0.09 4.71
N ASN A 154 -29.60 -0.17 5.58
CA ASN A 154 -28.59 0.83 5.95
C ASN A 154 -27.18 0.24 6.11
N PRO A 155 -26.62 -0.34 5.04
CA PRO A 155 -25.37 -1.06 5.13
C PRO A 155 -24.22 -0.11 5.48
N LYS A 156 -23.38 -0.54 6.41
CA LYS A 156 -22.18 0.19 6.82
C LYS A 156 -20.97 -0.70 6.69
N ALA A 157 -20.07 -0.38 5.76
CA ALA A 157 -18.88 -1.19 5.51
C ALA A 157 -17.61 -0.50 6.02
N GLY A 158 -16.64 -1.30 6.43
CA GLY A 158 -15.33 -0.87 6.92
C GLY A 158 -14.28 -1.89 6.55
N TRP A 159 -13.06 -1.42 6.31
CA TRP A 159 -11.93 -2.24 5.89
C TRP A 159 -10.79 -2.09 6.88
N ALA A 160 -9.95 -3.12 6.98
CA ALA A 160 -8.77 -3.08 7.80
C ALA A 160 -7.65 -3.98 7.26
N PHE A 161 -6.42 -3.63 7.60
CA PHE A 161 -5.30 -4.55 7.46
C PHE A 161 -4.32 -4.41 8.61
N TRP A 162 -3.79 -5.54 9.05
CA TRP A 162 -2.73 -5.64 10.03
C TRP A 162 -1.39 -5.75 9.30
N HIS A 163 -0.41 -4.95 9.71
CA HIS A 163 0.86 -4.81 8.99
C HIS A 163 2.12 -5.04 9.82
N GLY A 164 1.99 -5.44 11.08
CA GLY A 164 3.12 -5.75 11.94
C GLY A 164 2.84 -5.40 13.40
N VAL A 165 3.91 -5.24 14.17
CA VAL A 165 3.85 -4.79 15.57
C VAL A 165 4.85 -3.65 15.81
N SER A 166 4.55 -2.76 16.75
CA SER A 166 5.51 -1.78 17.24
C SER A 166 6.51 -2.40 18.22
N ASP A 167 7.50 -1.60 18.63
CA ASP A 167 8.56 -2.01 19.56
C ASP A 167 8.05 -2.50 20.92
N ASP A 168 6.88 -2.02 21.35
CA ASP A 168 6.19 -2.46 22.57
C ASP A 168 5.33 -3.73 22.36
N GLY A 169 5.30 -4.28 21.15
CA GLY A 169 4.48 -5.43 20.78
C GLY A 169 3.03 -5.09 20.44
N THR A 170 2.64 -3.82 20.40
CA THR A 170 1.28 -3.42 20.01
C THR A 170 1.04 -3.75 18.54
N GLN A 171 -0.11 -4.34 18.24
CA GLN A 171 -0.50 -4.66 16.87
C GLN A 171 -0.75 -3.40 16.06
N LEU A 172 -0.11 -3.30 14.91
CA LEU A 172 -0.28 -2.16 14.01
C LEU A 172 -1.34 -2.51 12.97
N ILE A 173 -2.48 -1.83 13.07
CA ILE A 173 -3.64 -2.02 12.22
C ILE A 173 -4.06 -0.68 11.64
N ALA A 174 -4.19 -0.65 10.33
CA ALA A 174 -4.80 0.44 9.58
C ALA A 174 -6.25 0.07 9.27
N SER A 175 -7.19 0.97 9.53
CA SER A 175 -8.60 0.74 9.24
C SER A 175 -9.34 2.04 8.97
N ALA A 176 -10.37 1.96 8.12
CA ALA A 176 -11.27 3.07 7.89
C ALA A 176 -12.65 2.62 7.43
N ARG A 177 -13.61 3.53 7.56
CA ARG A 177 -14.94 3.36 7.01
C ARG A 177 -14.86 3.35 5.47
N LEU A 178 -15.58 2.42 4.83
CA LEU A 178 -15.61 2.33 3.36
C LEU A 178 -16.24 3.60 2.77
N GLU A 179 -15.57 4.15 1.78
CA GLU A 179 -15.94 5.42 1.15
C GLU A 179 -17.25 5.31 0.36
N ALA A 180 -18.01 6.41 0.31
CA ALA A 180 -19.28 6.49 -0.42
C ALA A 180 -19.09 6.49 -1.95
N LYS A 181 -17.89 6.84 -2.40
CA LYS A 181 -17.48 6.80 -3.80
C LYS A 181 -16.32 5.83 -3.98
N GLY A 182 -16.34 5.08 -5.08
CA GLY A 182 -15.26 4.19 -5.46
C GLY A 182 -13.98 4.93 -5.89
N PRO A 183 -12.92 4.19 -6.23
CA PRO A 183 -11.60 4.74 -6.55
C PRO A 183 -11.60 5.71 -7.74
N PHE A 184 -12.61 5.62 -8.62
CA PHE A 184 -12.74 6.49 -9.80
C PHE A 184 -13.91 7.49 -9.68
N GLY A 185 -14.31 7.84 -8.45
CA GLY A 185 -15.25 8.94 -8.17
C GLY A 185 -16.74 8.63 -8.36
N ALA A 186 -17.09 7.45 -8.88
CA ALA A 186 -18.48 7.01 -8.98
C ALA A 186 -19.05 6.62 -7.61
N ALA A 187 -20.34 6.90 -7.38
CA ALA A 187 -21.03 6.45 -6.17
C ALA A 187 -21.00 4.91 -6.07
N ALA A 188 -20.83 4.40 -4.86
CA ALA A 188 -20.60 2.99 -4.61
C ALA A 188 -21.43 2.49 -3.43
N ALA A 189 -21.92 1.26 -3.54
CA ALA A 189 -22.63 0.60 -2.46
C ALA A 189 -21.69 0.25 -1.29
N GLN A 190 -22.24 0.21 -0.08
CA GLN A 190 -21.54 -0.32 1.09
C GLN A 190 -21.80 -1.82 1.16
N THR A 191 -20.78 -2.66 0.94
CA THR A 191 -20.92 -4.12 0.98
C THR A 191 -19.64 -4.75 1.51
N SER A 192 -19.73 -5.97 2.06
CA SER A 192 -18.54 -6.70 2.54
C SER A 192 -17.51 -6.89 1.44
N ASN A 193 -17.91 -7.38 0.25
CA ASN A 193 -16.99 -7.64 -0.86
C ASN A 193 -16.21 -6.40 -1.31
N ARG A 194 -16.82 -5.21 -1.22
CA ARG A 194 -16.13 -3.95 -1.55
C ARG A 194 -15.12 -3.58 -0.46
N ALA A 195 -15.47 -3.76 0.81
CA ALA A 195 -14.54 -3.55 1.91
C ALA A 195 -13.33 -4.52 1.84
N GLU A 196 -13.57 -5.78 1.49
CA GLU A 196 -12.51 -6.79 1.33
C GLU A 196 -11.49 -6.37 0.26
N LEU A 197 -11.97 -5.98 -0.94
CA LEU A 197 -11.09 -5.49 -2.01
C LEU A 197 -10.38 -4.20 -1.63
N ARG A 198 -11.08 -3.29 -0.95
CA ARG A 198 -10.53 -2.02 -0.48
C ARG A 198 -9.39 -2.22 0.51
N ALA A 199 -9.51 -3.19 1.42
CA ALA A 199 -8.47 -3.53 2.39
C ALA A 199 -7.15 -3.92 1.71
N VAL A 200 -7.23 -4.74 0.66
CA VAL A 200 -6.04 -5.17 -0.12
C VAL A 200 -5.41 -3.99 -0.85
N ILE A 201 -6.22 -3.16 -1.51
CA ILE A 201 -5.73 -1.95 -2.20
C ILE A 201 -5.06 -1.00 -1.20
N ALA A 202 -5.68 -0.81 -0.03
CA ALA A 202 -5.12 0.02 1.04
C ALA A 202 -3.75 -0.51 1.49
N ALA A 203 -3.66 -1.82 1.73
CA ALA A 203 -2.42 -2.48 2.14
C ALA A 203 -1.29 -2.33 1.10
N LEU A 204 -1.58 -2.52 -0.19
CA LEU A 204 -0.58 -2.35 -1.27
C LEU A 204 -0.10 -0.90 -1.41
N ARG A 205 -0.97 0.07 -1.18
CA ARG A 205 -0.68 1.51 -1.26
C ARG A 205 -0.14 2.11 0.03
N PHE A 206 -0.22 1.38 1.14
CA PHE A 206 0.11 1.92 2.45
C PHE A 206 1.52 2.48 2.49
N ARG A 207 2.47 1.76 1.88
CA ARG A 207 3.91 2.05 1.93
C ARG A 207 4.63 1.51 0.70
N HIS A 208 5.86 1.97 0.50
CA HIS A 208 6.76 1.43 -0.51
C HIS A 208 7.42 0.13 0.00
N TRP A 209 6.74 -1.01 -0.17
CA TRP A 209 7.20 -2.30 0.34
C TRP A 209 8.56 -2.77 -0.24
N PRO A 210 8.88 -2.55 -1.53
CA PRO A 210 10.23 -2.79 -2.04
C PRO A 210 11.30 -1.94 -1.37
N GLY A 211 10.99 -0.69 -1.03
CA GLY A 211 11.88 0.19 -0.25
C GLY A 211 12.15 -0.31 1.18
N GLU A 212 11.23 -1.09 1.76
CA GLU A 212 11.49 -1.82 3.02
C GLU A 212 12.30 -3.11 2.78
N GLY A 213 12.69 -3.41 1.54
CA GLY A 213 13.45 -4.57 1.10
C GLY A 213 12.63 -5.85 0.94
N PHE A 214 11.32 -5.75 0.67
CA PHE A 214 10.49 -6.91 0.39
C PHE A 214 10.37 -7.16 -1.11
N GLY A 215 10.62 -8.41 -1.53
CA GLY A 215 10.40 -8.88 -2.90
C GLY A 215 9.07 -9.59 -3.08
N THR A 216 8.45 -10.07 -1.99
CA THR A 216 7.14 -10.73 -2.05
C THR A 216 6.21 -10.22 -0.97
N PHE A 217 4.96 -9.97 -1.35
CA PHE A 217 3.87 -9.49 -0.52
C PHE A 217 2.75 -10.52 -0.46
N VAL A 218 2.58 -11.18 0.69
CA VAL A 218 1.55 -12.20 0.89
C VAL A 218 0.34 -11.57 1.58
N VAL A 219 -0.76 -11.46 0.83
CA VAL A 219 -2.08 -11.07 1.33
C VAL A 219 -2.75 -12.30 1.94
N ALA A 220 -2.88 -12.32 3.27
CA ALA A 220 -3.69 -13.32 3.96
C ALA A 220 -5.08 -12.77 4.29
N THR A 221 -6.11 -13.47 3.82
CA THR A 221 -7.53 -13.11 4.02
C THR A 221 -8.38 -14.37 4.08
N ASP A 222 -9.51 -14.33 4.78
CA ASP A 222 -10.52 -15.39 4.77
C ASP A 222 -11.52 -15.24 3.60
N SER A 223 -11.40 -14.18 2.80
CA SER A 223 -12.26 -13.92 1.65
C SER A 223 -11.88 -14.76 0.43
N GLU A 224 -12.63 -15.84 0.20
CA GLU A 224 -12.55 -16.62 -1.06
C GLU A 224 -12.82 -15.75 -2.29
N TYR A 225 -13.71 -14.76 -2.17
CA TYR A 225 -14.02 -13.81 -3.24
C TYR A 225 -12.79 -13.04 -3.69
N VAL A 226 -11.96 -12.59 -2.74
CA VAL A 226 -10.70 -11.89 -3.05
C VAL A 226 -9.67 -12.85 -3.62
N VAL A 227 -9.43 -13.99 -2.96
CA VAL A 227 -8.36 -14.92 -3.36
C VAL A 227 -8.62 -15.53 -4.74
N GLU A 228 -9.81 -16.11 -4.96
CA GLU A 228 -10.15 -16.70 -6.26
C GLU A 228 -10.39 -15.62 -7.32
N GLY A 229 -10.95 -14.47 -6.93
CA GLY A 229 -11.16 -13.36 -7.83
C GLY A 229 -9.86 -12.81 -8.40
N ALA A 230 -8.87 -12.53 -7.53
CA ALA A 230 -7.58 -11.98 -7.94
C ALA A 230 -6.72 -12.97 -8.72
N THR A 231 -6.77 -14.27 -8.37
CA THR A 231 -5.84 -15.27 -8.92
C THR A 231 -6.42 -16.13 -10.04
N LYS A 232 -7.74 -16.08 -10.27
CA LYS A 232 -8.41 -16.85 -11.33
C LYS A 232 -9.41 -16.04 -12.13
N TRP A 233 -10.44 -15.49 -11.47
CA TRP A 233 -11.60 -14.99 -12.20
C TRP A 233 -11.35 -13.70 -12.96
N VAL A 234 -10.54 -12.80 -12.41
CA VAL A 234 -10.29 -11.48 -13.02
C VAL A 234 -9.69 -11.59 -14.42
N LYS A 235 -8.87 -12.60 -14.68
CA LYS A 235 -8.31 -12.86 -16.01
C LYS A 235 -9.41 -13.16 -17.02
N THR A 236 -10.28 -14.10 -16.69
CA THR A 236 -11.44 -14.46 -17.53
C THR A 236 -12.42 -13.28 -17.68
N TRP A 237 -12.64 -12.51 -16.62
CA TRP A 237 -13.48 -11.31 -16.70
C TRP A 237 -12.90 -10.27 -17.64
N MET A 238 -11.60 -10.00 -17.61
CA MET A 238 -10.97 -9.06 -18.53
C MET A 238 -11.06 -9.53 -19.99
N GLU A 239 -10.83 -10.81 -20.25
CA GLU A 239 -10.96 -11.41 -21.58
C GLU A 239 -12.41 -11.35 -22.10
N ASN A 240 -13.39 -11.39 -21.20
CA ASN A 240 -14.82 -11.37 -21.52
C ASN A 240 -15.49 -9.99 -21.28
N ASP A 241 -14.75 -8.90 -21.51
CA ASP A 241 -15.24 -7.51 -21.38
C ASP A 241 -15.95 -7.21 -20.05
N TRP A 242 -15.42 -7.77 -18.97
CA TRP A 242 -15.95 -7.70 -17.61
C TRP A 242 -17.38 -8.24 -17.45
N LYS A 243 -17.68 -9.34 -18.14
CA LYS A 243 -18.92 -10.09 -17.98
C LYS A 243 -18.70 -11.41 -17.27
N THR A 244 -19.65 -11.76 -16.42
CA THR A 244 -19.75 -13.06 -15.75
C THR A 244 -20.08 -14.17 -16.75
N SER A 245 -19.94 -15.43 -16.35
CA SER A 245 -20.34 -16.59 -17.16
C SER A 245 -21.84 -16.59 -17.53
N ALA A 246 -22.67 -15.91 -16.74
CA ALA A 246 -24.09 -15.71 -17.00
C ALA A 246 -24.38 -14.50 -17.92
N GLY A 247 -23.34 -13.81 -18.42
CA GLY A 247 -23.46 -12.65 -19.32
C GLY A 247 -23.78 -11.32 -18.65
N ALA A 248 -23.98 -11.29 -17.32
CA ALA A 248 -24.18 -10.07 -16.55
C ALA A 248 -22.86 -9.36 -16.24
N ASP A 249 -22.90 -8.05 -16.01
CA ASP A 249 -21.73 -7.27 -15.64
C ASP A 249 -21.11 -7.75 -14.32
N VAL A 250 -19.78 -7.79 -14.28
CA VAL A 250 -19.03 -8.13 -13.07
C VAL A 250 -19.21 -7.06 -12.01
N LYS A 251 -19.69 -7.48 -10.83
CA LYS A 251 -19.80 -6.61 -9.66
C LYS A 251 -18.42 -6.14 -9.21
N ASN A 252 -18.35 -4.91 -8.70
CA ASN A 252 -17.13 -4.29 -8.16
C ASN A 252 -16.00 -4.15 -9.19
N LYS A 253 -16.33 -4.05 -10.49
CA LYS A 253 -15.38 -3.84 -11.60
C LYS A 253 -14.41 -2.69 -11.32
N ASP A 254 -14.89 -1.60 -10.73
CA ASP A 254 -14.07 -0.45 -10.35
C ASP A 254 -12.93 -0.82 -9.38
N LEU A 255 -13.22 -1.59 -8.34
CA LEU A 255 -12.21 -2.03 -7.37
C LEU A 255 -11.29 -3.11 -7.95
N TRP A 256 -11.81 -4.02 -8.77
CA TRP A 256 -10.95 -4.99 -9.45
C TRP A 256 -9.97 -4.32 -10.41
N GLN A 257 -10.42 -3.33 -11.18
CA GLN A 257 -9.57 -2.54 -12.04
C GLN A 257 -8.50 -1.77 -11.24
N ALA A 258 -8.87 -1.19 -10.09
CA ALA A 258 -7.92 -0.52 -9.21
C ALA A 258 -6.89 -1.51 -8.62
N LEU A 259 -7.34 -2.67 -8.13
CA LEU A 259 -6.46 -3.72 -7.59
C LEU A 259 -5.45 -4.20 -8.63
N LEU A 260 -5.87 -4.44 -9.88
CA LEU A 260 -4.94 -4.79 -10.96
C LEU A 260 -3.95 -3.67 -11.28
N GLY A 261 -4.39 -2.41 -11.21
CA GLY A 261 -3.52 -1.26 -11.39
C GLY A 261 -2.41 -1.21 -10.34
N GLU A 262 -2.75 -1.52 -9.09
CA GLU A 262 -1.80 -1.63 -7.99
C GLU A 262 -0.88 -2.85 -8.10
N ILE A 263 -1.40 -4.01 -8.52
CA ILE A 263 -0.58 -5.20 -8.76
C ILE A 263 0.47 -4.92 -9.84
N GLU A 264 0.09 -4.26 -10.94
CA GLU A 264 1.05 -3.83 -11.95
C GLU A 264 2.05 -2.84 -11.38
N ARG A 265 1.60 -1.84 -10.61
CA ARG A 265 2.49 -0.82 -10.05
C ARG A 265 3.56 -1.45 -9.16
N VAL A 266 3.15 -2.26 -8.18
CA VAL A 266 4.13 -2.88 -7.28
C VAL A 266 4.99 -3.91 -8.00
N SER A 267 4.47 -4.56 -9.05
CA SER A 267 5.25 -5.46 -9.91
C SER A 267 6.30 -4.72 -10.74
N ASP A 268 6.00 -3.51 -11.22
CA ASP A 268 6.96 -2.63 -11.90
C ASP A 268 8.12 -2.28 -10.95
N ASP A 269 7.83 -2.16 -9.64
CA ASP A 269 8.80 -1.93 -8.56
C ASP A 269 9.45 -3.24 -8.03
N GLY A 270 9.24 -4.39 -8.67
CA GLY A 270 9.85 -5.67 -8.30
C GLY A 270 9.18 -6.45 -7.17
N LEU A 271 7.97 -6.06 -6.74
CA LEU A 271 7.19 -6.77 -5.71
C LEU A 271 6.23 -7.81 -6.33
N ALA A 272 6.43 -9.09 -6.01
CA ALA A 272 5.46 -10.12 -6.33
C ALA A 272 4.30 -10.12 -5.30
N VAL A 273 3.05 -10.17 -5.77
CA VAL A 273 1.86 -10.25 -4.90
C VAL A 273 1.30 -11.67 -4.91
N GLN A 274 1.12 -12.24 -3.73
CA GLN A 274 0.52 -13.57 -3.55
C GLN A 274 -0.69 -13.50 -2.63
N PHE A 275 -1.72 -14.28 -2.92
CA PHE A 275 -2.93 -14.39 -2.09
C PHE A 275 -3.00 -15.73 -1.37
N TRP A 276 -3.22 -15.68 -0.06
CA TRP A 276 -3.41 -16.84 0.79
C TRP A 276 -4.80 -16.80 1.44
N ARG A 277 -5.62 -17.82 1.14
CA ARG A 277 -6.87 -18.03 1.88
C ARG A 277 -6.56 -18.65 3.23
N ILE A 278 -6.90 -17.96 4.31
CA ILE A 278 -6.75 -18.44 5.68
C ILE A 278 -8.12 -18.65 6.35
N PRO A 279 -8.23 -19.53 7.36
CA PRO A 279 -9.40 -19.61 8.22
C PRO A 279 -9.65 -18.28 8.97
N ARG A 280 -10.92 -17.95 9.20
CA ARG A 280 -11.34 -16.69 9.82
C ARG A 280 -10.79 -16.51 11.23
N GLU A 281 -10.65 -17.60 11.98
CA GLU A 281 -10.08 -17.62 13.33
C GLU A 281 -8.62 -17.13 13.39
N TRP A 282 -7.90 -17.13 12.26
CA TRP A 282 -6.53 -16.61 12.17
C TRP A 282 -6.47 -15.13 11.77
N ASN A 283 -7.61 -14.54 11.40
CA ASN A 283 -7.74 -13.17 10.91
C ASN A 283 -8.49 -12.23 11.89
N THR A 284 -8.66 -12.65 13.15
CA THR A 284 -9.52 -11.97 14.14
C THR A 284 -9.19 -10.51 14.39
N ALA A 285 -7.90 -10.14 14.34
CA ALA A 285 -7.46 -8.76 14.54
C ALA A 285 -7.96 -7.82 13.43
N ALA A 286 -7.81 -8.23 12.16
CA ALA A 286 -8.29 -7.45 11.02
C ALA A 286 -9.83 -7.43 10.99
N ASP A 287 -10.50 -8.55 11.26
CA ASP A 287 -11.96 -8.64 11.37
C ASP A 287 -12.54 -7.69 12.42
N ALA A 288 -11.96 -7.67 13.62
CA ALA A 288 -12.42 -6.79 14.69
C ALA A 288 -12.23 -5.30 14.33
N ALA A 289 -11.11 -4.96 13.70
CA ALA A 289 -10.84 -3.60 13.26
C ALA A 289 -11.74 -3.16 12.11
N ALA A 290 -12.00 -4.02 11.13
CA ALA A 290 -12.91 -3.74 10.01
C ALA A 290 -14.34 -3.51 10.50
N LYS A 291 -14.83 -4.33 11.45
CA LYS A 291 -16.14 -4.13 12.11
C LYS A 291 -16.21 -2.84 12.90
N SER A 292 -15.16 -2.51 13.64
CA SER A 292 -15.08 -1.26 14.41
C SER A 292 -15.10 -0.04 13.48
N ALA A 293 -14.37 -0.11 12.35
CA ALA A 293 -14.38 0.93 11.33
C ALA A 293 -15.76 1.06 10.65
N ALA A 294 -16.43 -0.06 10.38
CA ALA A 294 -17.79 -0.08 9.84
C ALA A 294 -18.81 0.63 10.76
N ALA A 295 -18.64 0.51 12.08
CA ALA A 295 -19.54 1.11 13.06
C ALA A 295 -19.44 2.66 13.14
N GLN A 296 -18.37 3.27 12.64
CA GLN A 296 -18.19 4.72 12.63
C GLN A 296 -19.37 5.42 11.92
N GLU A 297 -19.74 6.63 12.35
CA GLU A 297 -20.99 7.25 11.88
C GLU A 297 -20.95 7.68 10.41
N ALA A 298 -19.93 8.44 10.01
CA ALA A 298 -19.83 9.02 8.67
C ALA A 298 -18.86 8.24 7.78
N ALA A 299 -19.35 7.80 6.62
CA ALA A 299 -18.48 7.34 5.55
C ALA A 299 -17.80 8.55 4.87
N PRO A 300 -16.50 8.46 4.55
CA PRO A 300 -15.84 9.46 3.73
C PRO A 300 -16.58 9.64 2.40
N SER A 301 -16.77 10.90 1.99
CA SER A 301 -17.51 11.21 0.76
C SER A 301 -16.75 10.87 -0.52
N GLN A 302 -15.42 10.77 -0.43
CA GLN A 302 -14.50 10.50 -1.53
C GLN A 302 -13.48 9.46 -1.09
N TRP A 303 -12.85 8.80 -2.08
CA TRP A 303 -11.71 7.92 -1.87
C TRP A 303 -10.61 8.65 -1.08
N MET A 304 -10.02 7.97 -0.09
CA MET A 304 -8.93 8.52 0.70
C MET A 304 -7.69 7.66 0.58
N GLU A 305 -6.54 8.29 0.34
CA GLU A 305 -5.26 7.61 0.48
C GLU A 305 -4.93 7.43 1.97
N MET A 306 -4.41 6.25 2.32
CA MET A 306 -3.92 5.96 3.66
C MET A 306 -2.47 5.55 3.55
N ILE A 307 -1.58 6.31 4.19
CA ILE A 307 -0.14 6.14 4.07
C ILE A 307 0.45 5.91 5.45
N GLY A 308 1.26 4.88 5.56
CA GLY A 308 1.97 4.53 6.78
C GLY A 308 3.20 5.39 6.94
N MET A 309 3.07 6.49 7.69
CA MET A 309 4.23 7.29 8.06
C MET A 309 5.11 6.53 9.06
N ASN A 310 6.42 6.66 8.90
CA ASN A 310 7.44 5.91 9.62
C ASN A 310 7.74 6.52 11.01
N ILE A 311 6.73 6.84 11.84
CA ILE A 311 6.86 7.73 13.01
C ILE A 311 7.94 7.32 14.02
#